data_AF-A0A1D9LGI6-F1
#
_entry.id   AF-A0A1D9LGI6-F1
#
_cell.length_a   1.000
_cell.length_b   1.000
_cell.length_c   1.000
_cell.angle_alpha   90.00
_cell.angle_beta   90.00
_cell.angle_gamma   90.00
#
_symmetry.space_group_name_H-M   'P 1'
#
loop_
_entity.id
_entity.type
_entity.pdbx_description
1 polymer ?
#
loop_
_entity_poly.entity_id
_entity_poly.type
_entity_poly.pdbx_seq_one_letter_code
_entity_poly.pdbx_strand_id
1 'polypeptide(L)'
;MKYNHIGIPTSGRFGNEIDLPHLRMTVSDHQDNAFGIQWQRYWQDAPYPELVKRVPHIAFEVEDLAQALEGHKLLIAPTSPNPGLTVAFIEVNGAPVELMQYHKNS
;
A
#
# COMPACT_ATOMS: atom_id res chain seq x y z
N MET A 1 3.93 -14.86 5.81
CA MET A 1 3.66 -13.72 4.90
C MET A 1 3.13 -14.26 3.58
N LYS A 2 2.19 -13.58 2.96
CA LYS A 2 1.60 -13.97 1.67
C LYS A 2 1.58 -12.77 0.74
N TYR A 3 2.02 -12.92 -0.51
CA TYR A 3 1.96 -11.85 -1.51
C TYR A 3 0.51 -11.41 -1.72
N ASN A 4 0.30 -10.09 -1.78
CA ASN A 4 -1.01 -9.49 -2.06
C ASN A 4 -1.01 -8.79 -3.42
N HIS A 5 -0.17 -7.76 -3.60
CA HIS A 5 -0.11 -6.99 -4.84
C HIS A 5 1.24 -6.27 -5.01
N ILE A 6 1.49 -5.71 -6.20
CA ILE A 6 2.49 -4.68 -6.46
C ILE A 6 1.77 -3.35 -6.71
N GLY A 7 2.10 -2.32 -5.94
CA GLY A 7 1.65 -0.96 -6.16
C GLY A 7 2.65 -0.21 -7.02
N ILE A 8 2.18 0.41 -8.11
CA ILE A 8 3.02 1.12 -9.09
C ILE A 8 2.56 2.58 -9.14
N PRO A 9 3.33 3.51 -8.54
CA PRO A 9 3.05 4.92 -8.65
C PRO A 9 3.23 5.43 -10.09
N THR A 10 2.35 6.33 -10.51
CA THR A 10 2.44 7.04 -11.79
C THR A 10 1.99 8.49 -11.63
N SER A 11 2.53 9.37 -12.46
CA SER A 11 2.07 10.76 -12.59
C SER A 11 0.92 10.92 -13.59
N GLY A 12 0.76 9.95 -14.49
CA GLY A 12 -0.27 9.95 -15.54
C GLY A 12 -1.58 9.30 -15.09
N ARG A 13 -2.65 9.58 -15.83
CA ARG A 13 -3.91 8.85 -15.66
C ARG A 13 -3.79 7.42 -16.20
N PHE A 14 -4.58 6.50 -15.66
CA PHE A 14 -4.66 5.11 -16.08
C PHE A 14 -6.11 4.63 -16.18
N GLY A 15 -6.34 3.49 -16.85
CA GLY A 15 -7.66 2.92 -17.04
C GLY A 15 -8.27 2.41 -15.72
N ASN A 16 -9.59 2.47 -15.60
CA ASN A 16 -10.34 2.00 -14.41
C ASN A 16 -9.87 2.65 -13.10
N GLU A 17 -9.54 3.94 -13.12
CA GLU A 17 -9.20 4.70 -11.91
C GLU A 17 -10.37 4.71 -10.92
N ILE A 18 -10.07 4.31 -9.68
CA ILE A 18 -10.95 4.39 -8.53
C ILE A 18 -10.42 5.51 -7.63
N ASP A 19 -11.23 6.54 -7.41
CA ASP A 19 -10.90 7.63 -6.49
C ASP A 19 -10.99 7.15 -5.04
N LEU A 20 -9.96 7.44 -4.24
CA LEU A 20 -9.95 7.27 -2.78
C LEU A 20 -9.73 8.63 -2.11
N PRO A 21 -10.76 9.50 -2.03
CA PRO A 21 -10.58 10.88 -1.59
C PRO A 21 -10.02 11.04 -0.18
N HIS A 22 -10.40 10.16 0.74
CA HIS A 22 -9.88 10.17 2.12
C HIS A 22 -8.38 9.82 2.20
N LEU A 23 -7.86 9.14 1.17
CA LEU A 23 -6.44 8.82 1.00
C LEU A 23 -5.74 9.75 0.00
N ARG A 24 -6.44 10.70 -0.61
CA ARG A 24 -5.88 11.64 -1.60
C ARG A 24 -5.10 10.96 -2.72
N MET A 25 -5.65 9.88 -3.26
CA MET A 25 -5.05 9.14 -4.37
C MET A 25 -6.11 8.44 -5.20
N THR A 26 -5.70 7.95 -6.37
CA THR A 26 -6.48 7.04 -7.20
C THR A 26 -5.74 5.73 -7.35
N VAL A 27 -6.48 4.62 -7.47
CA VAL A 27 -5.92 3.28 -7.67
C VAL A 27 -6.63 2.53 -8.77
N SER A 28 -5.99 1.52 -9.36
CA SER A 28 -6.70 0.46 -10.09
C SER A 28 -7.03 -0.70 -9.14
N ASP A 29 -7.96 -1.56 -9.51
CA ASP A 29 -8.20 -2.78 -8.74
C ASP A 29 -7.07 -3.79 -8.99
N HIS A 30 -6.42 -4.26 -7.93
CA HIS A 30 -5.38 -5.29 -8.01
C HIS A 30 -5.96 -6.68 -8.27
N GLN A 31 -7.25 -6.89 -7.98
CA GLN A 31 -7.94 -8.17 -8.15
C GLN A 31 -8.47 -8.37 -9.58
N ASP A 32 -8.56 -7.31 -10.38
CA ASP A 32 -8.99 -7.35 -11.78
C ASP A 32 -7.93 -7.96 -12.73
N ASN A 33 -6.81 -8.42 -12.17
CA ASN A 33 -5.80 -9.16 -12.91
C ASN A 33 -5.19 -10.28 -12.06
N ALA A 34 -4.71 -11.34 -12.73
CA ALA A 34 -4.19 -12.54 -12.08
C ALA A 34 -2.84 -12.34 -11.35
N PHE A 35 -2.22 -11.15 -11.47
CA PHE A 35 -0.86 -10.89 -10.99
C PHE A 35 -0.80 -9.89 -9.83
N GLY A 36 -1.94 -9.33 -9.41
CA GLY A 36 -1.98 -8.33 -8.35
C GLY A 36 -1.34 -7.00 -8.76
N ILE A 37 -1.45 -6.58 -10.01
CA ILE A 37 -0.92 -5.28 -10.46
C ILE A 37 -1.88 -4.17 -10.06
N GLN A 38 -1.40 -3.19 -9.31
CA GLN A 38 -2.13 -1.98 -8.97
C GLN A 38 -1.40 -0.74 -9.46
N TRP A 39 -2.06 0.06 -10.29
CA TRP A 39 -1.62 1.42 -10.57
C TRP A 39 -2.09 2.37 -9.49
N GLN A 40 -1.26 3.34 -9.13
CA GLN A 40 -1.55 4.33 -8.09
C GLN A 40 -1.13 5.72 -8.57
N ARG A 41 -1.98 6.72 -8.35
CA ARG A 41 -1.62 8.13 -8.60
C ARG A 41 -2.01 8.97 -7.40
N TYR A 42 -1.02 9.59 -6.79
CA TYR A 42 -1.19 10.47 -5.65
C TYR A 42 -1.57 11.87 -6.08
N TRP A 43 -2.37 12.56 -5.26
CA TRP A 43 -2.64 13.99 -5.44
C TRP A 43 -1.42 14.82 -5.04
N GLN A 44 -1.39 16.08 -5.48
CA GLN A 44 -0.24 16.97 -5.27
C GLN A 44 0.10 17.17 -3.79
N ASP A 45 -0.92 17.21 -2.92
CA ASP A 45 -0.82 17.43 -1.48
C ASP A 45 -1.06 16.13 -0.67
N ALA A 46 -0.90 14.98 -1.30
CA ALA A 46 -1.04 13.70 -0.62
C ALA A 46 0.07 13.52 0.43
N PRO A 47 -0.26 13.19 1.69
CA PRO A 47 0.65 13.25 2.83
C PRO A 47 1.56 12.01 2.94
N TYR A 48 2.04 11.50 1.81
CA TYR A 48 2.87 10.30 1.74
C TYR A 48 4.35 10.65 1.56
N PRO A 49 5.27 9.85 2.13
CA PRO A 49 6.70 9.97 1.85
C PRO A 49 7.00 9.90 0.36
N GLU A 50 8.00 10.66 -0.11
CA GLU A 50 8.40 10.67 -1.52
C GLU A 50 8.76 9.28 -2.06
N LEU A 51 9.34 8.42 -1.20
CA LEU A 51 9.70 7.06 -1.60
C LEU A 51 8.46 6.25 -2.03
N VAL A 52 7.38 6.32 -1.25
CA VAL A 52 6.10 5.64 -1.55
C VAL A 52 5.45 6.21 -2.81
N LYS A 53 5.58 7.52 -3.05
CA LYS A 53 4.98 8.18 -4.23
C LYS A 53 5.75 7.94 -5.53
N ARG A 54 6.97 7.38 -5.49
CA ARG A 54 7.87 7.31 -6.66
C ARG A 54 8.40 5.93 -6.97
N VAL A 55 8.48 5.04 -5.98
CA VAL A 55 9.02 3.70 -6.15
C VAL A 55 7.91 2.68 -5.95
N PRO A 56 7.79 1.67 -6.82
CA PRO A 56 6.83 0.60 -6.61
C PRO A 56 7.03 -0.10 -5.27
N HIS A 57 5.94 -0.49 -4.63
CA HIS A 57 5.98 -1.32 -3.43
C HIS A 57 5.44 -2.71 -3.70
N ILE A 58 5.93 -3.68 -2.93
CA ILE A 58 5.29 -4.99 -2.82
C ILE A 58 4.49 -5.02 -1.53
N ALA A 59 3.27 -5.52 -1.60
CA ALA A 59 2.39 -5.68 -0.45
C ALA A 59 2.32 -7.14 -0.01
N PHE A 60 2.40 -7.37 1.30
CA PHE A 60 2.28 -8.68 1.91
C PHE A 60 1.23 -8.68 3.02
N GLU A 61 0.41 -9.73 3.02
CA GLU A 61 -0.41 -10.12 4.15
C GLU A 61 0.48 -10.75 5.24
N VAL A 62 0.28 -10.30 6.48
CA VAL A 62 0.95 -10.80 7.69
C VAL A 62 -0.09 -11.13 8.76
N GLU A 63 0.24 -12.10 9.62
CA GLU A 63 -0.64 -12.51 10.71
C GLU A 63 -0.55 -11.53 11.89
N ASP A 64 0.66 -11.06 12.19
CA ASP A 64 0.95 -10.08 13.24
C ASP A 64 1.80 -8.94 12.66
N LEU A 65 1.18 -7.76 12.53
CA LEU A 65 1.80 -6.56 12.01
C LEU A 65 2.84 -6.00 12.98
N ALA A 66 2.59 -6.05 14.30
CA ALA A 66 3.54 -5.51 15.27
C ALA A 66 4.87 -6.27 15.19
N GLN A 67 4.80 -7.60 15.16
CA GLN A 67 5.97 -8.45 14.97
C GLN A 67 6.65 -8.21 13.62
N ALA A 68 5.87 -8.10 12.54
CA ALA A 68 6.44 -7.92 11.19
C ALA A 68 7.15 -6.57 10.98
N LEU A 69 6.90 -5.59 11.86
CA LEU A 69 7.55 -4.27 11.81
C LEU A 69 8.86 -4.20 12.61
N GLU A 70 9.15 -5.20 13.45
CA GLU A 70 10.34 -5.17 14.32
C GLU A 70 11.65 -5.08 13.52
N GLY A 71 12.54 -4.18 13.94
CA GLY A 71 13.85 -3.97 13.32
C GLY A 71 13.82 -3.27 11.96
N HIS A 72 12.65 -2.96 11.42
CA HIS A 72 12.51 -2.26 10.15
C HIS A 72 12.36 -0.75 10.31
N LYS A 73 12.82 0.00 9.31
CA LYS A 73 12.61 1.45 9.22
C LYS A 73 11.18 1.72 8.75
N LEU A 74 10.37 2.35 9.61
CA LEU A 74 9.01 2.78 9.26
C LEU A 74 9.02 3.96 8.27
N LEU A 75 8.23 3.84 7.21
CA LEU A 75 7.90 4.92 6.27
C LEU A 75 6.52 5.51 6.58
N ILE A 76 5.55 4.64 6.88
CA ILE A 76 4.20 5.02 7.30
C ILE A 76 3.84 4.16 8.51
N ALA A 77 3.51 4.82 9.63
CA ALA A 77 3.08 4.14 10.84
C ALA A 77 1.74 3.39 10.62
N PRO A 78 1.41 2.39 11.45
CA PRO A 78 0.16 1.65 11.34
C PRO A 78 -1.07 2.57 11.20
N THR A 79 -1.83 2.36 10.13
CA THR A 79 -3.04 3.11 9.77
C THR A 79 -4.06 2.18 9.12
N SER A 80 -5.29 2.63 8.92
CA SER A 80 -6.38 1.81 8.37
C SER A 80 -6.99 2.48 7.14
N PRO A 81 -6.76 1.95 5.92
CA PRO A 81 -7.33 2.51 4.69
C PRO A 81 -8.81 2.17 4.52
N ASN A 82 -9.25 1.05 5.12
CA ASN A 82 -10.63 0.60 5.17
C ASN A 82 -10.88 -0.22 6.46
N PRO A 83 -12.14 -0.30 6.94
CA PRO A 83 -12.48 -1.08 8.12
C PRO A 83 -12.06 -2.56 7.98
N GLY A 84 -11.47 -3.11 9.04
CA GLY A 84 -11.02 -4.51 9.05
C GLY A 84 -9.62 -4.74 8.49
N LEU A 85 -8.90 -3.68 8.09
CA LEU A 85 -7.51 -3.78 7.63
C LEU A 85 -6.63 -2.73 8.33
N THR A 86 -5.51 -3.17 8.88
CA THR A 86 -4.41 -2.27 9.28
C THR A 86 -3.23 -2.48 8.35
N VAL A 87 -2.63 -1.38 7.89
CA VAL A 87 -1.43 -1.38 7.05
C VAL A 87 -0.34 -0.52 7.66
N ALA A 88 0.91 -0.85 7.35
CA ALA A 88 2.06 0.00 7.59
C ALA A 88 3.05 -0.14 6.43
N PHE A 89 3.89 0.87 6.22
CA PHE A 89 4.96 0.80 5.22
C PHE A 89 6.31 0.80 5.91
N ILE A 90 7.19 -0.08 5.45
CA ILE A 90 8.60 -0.15 5.86
C ILE A 90 9.51 0.05 4.65
N GLU A 91 10.75 0.45 4.91
CA GLU A 91 11.81 0.47 3.92
C GLU A 91 12.63 -0.82 3.99
N VAL A 92 12.78 -1.50 2.86
CA VAL A 92 13.62 -2.69 2.70
C VAL A 92 14.53 -2.47 1.50
N ASN A 93 15.84 -2.36 1.73
CA ASN A 93 16.85 -2.13 0.68
C ASN A 93 16.52 -0.93 -0.24
N GLY A 94 15.98 0.15 0.32
CA GLY A 94 15.58 1.34 -0.43
C GLY A 94 14.25 1.24 -1.19
N ALA A 95 13.52 0.12 -1.07
CA ALA A 95 12.18 -0.03 -1.62
C ALA A 95 11.10 0.02 -0.52
N PRO A 96 9.94 0.62 -0.78
CA PRO A 96 8.79 0.51 0.11
C PRO A 96 8.20 -0.90 0.09
N VAL A 97 7.83 -1.41 1.25
CA VAL A 97 7.04 -2.64 1.40
C VAL A 97 5.83 -2.33 2.26
N GLU A 98 4.64 -2.67 1.77
CA GLU A 98 3.38 -2.56 2.49
C GLU A 98 3.12 -3.87 3.25
N LEU A 99 2.91 -3.77 4.55
CA LEU A 99 2.52 -4.90 5.39
C LEU A 99 1.08 -4.73 5.82
N MET A 100 0.27 -5.77 5.58
CA MET A 100 -1.19 -5.75 5.70
C MET A 100 -1.62 -6.81 6.70
N GLN A 101 -2.35 -6.42 7.75
CA GLN A 101 -3.01 -7.35 8.65
C GLN A 101 -4.52 -7.16 8.57
N TYR A 102 -5.19 -8.20 8.05
CA TYR A 102 -6.64 -8.28 8.07
C TYR A 102 -7.13 -8.73 9.44
N HIS A 103 -8.06 -7.97 10.00
CA HIS A 103 -8.76 -8.36 11.22
C HIS A 103 -9.85 -9.35 10.83
N LYS A 104 -9.87 -10.52 11.49
CA LYS A 104 -11.01 -11.43 11.34
C LYS A 104 -12.23 -10.72 11.91
N ASN A 105 -13.29 -10.61 11.11
CA ASN A 105 -14.59 -10.18 11.61
C ASN A 105 -14.95 -11.08 12.81
N SER A 106 -15.17 -10.46 13.96
CA SER A 106 -15.78 -11.14 15.12
C SER A 106 -17.23 -11.48 14.84
#